data_AF-A0A812Q7Q7-F1
#
_entry.id   AF-A0A812Q7Q7-F1
#
_cell.length_a   1.000
_cell.length_b   1.000
_cell.length_c   1.000
_cell.angle_alpha   90.00
_cell.angle_beta   90.00
_cell.angle_gamma   90.00
#
_symmetry.space_group_name_H-M   'P 1'
#
loop_
_entity.id
_entity.type
_entity.pdbx_description
1 polymer ?
#
loop_
_entity_poly.entity_id
_entity_poly.type
_entity_poly.pdbx_seq_one_letter_code
_entity_poly.pdbx_strand_id
1 'polypeptide(L)'
;MKPGSLATIGLPCSSFVFLNSGTSKRTPAAPLGREELGYIRRANSIAARVCLLILLLTARKCYWLVEQPSSSMFEEIPYFQHVMMIIRKFMKVHRTFFWMGCWGHFSSKGSLAYGTLGFIPKLAKRLTKKRKIRYGLSSEGVVKKGIDKRGRKVVSGGNLLRLTQEYPRKFCARVVKLHLMYL
;
A
#
# COMPACT_ATOMS: atom_id res chain seq x y z
N MET A 1 -21.90 7.56 -3.27
CA MET A 1 -21.72 6.12 -3.50
C MET A 1 -22.95 5.37 -2.98
N LYS A 2 -23.42 4.35 -3.71
CA LYS A 2 -24.57 3.51 -3.32
C LYS A 2 -24.12 2.48 -2.27
N PRO A 3 -24.98 2.11 -1.29
CA PRO A 3 -24.70 1.01 -0.37
C PRO A 3 -24.27 -0.26 -1.12
N GLY A 4 -23.33 -1.02 -0.55
CA GLY A 4 -22.76 -2.23 -1.17
C GLY A 4 -21.68 -1.98 -2.23
N SER A 5 -21.45 -0.74 -2.66
CA SER A 5 -20.36 -0.43 -3.61
C SER A 5 -18.97 -0.55 -2.97
N LEU A 6 -17.96 -0.87 -3.78
CA LEU A 6 -16.56 -0.95 -3.37
C LEU A 6 -15.75 0.28 -3.81
N ALA A 7 -15.10 0.96 -2.86
CA ALA A 7 -14.06 1.94 -3.13
C ALA A 7 -12.65 1.30 -3.06
N THR A 8 -11.89 1.36 -4.14
CA THR A 8 -10.46 1.00 -4.14
C THR A 8 -9.61 2.25 -4.00
N ILE A 9 -8.81 2.33 -2.94
CA ILE A 9 -8.06 3.53 -2.55
C ILE A 9 -6.56 3.23 -2.61
N GLY A 10 -5.81 4.04 -3.36
CA GLY A 10 -4.36 4.08 -3.31
C GLY A 10 -3.91 5.42 -2.73
N LEU A 11 -3.12 5.40 -1.65
CA LEU A 11 -2.45 6.62 -1.18
C LEU A 11 -1.04 6.75 -1.78
N PRO A 12 -0.52 7.98 -1.99
CA PRO A 12 0.83 8.20 -2.45
C PRO A 12 1.85 7.58 -1.50
N CYS A 13 2.41 6.43 -1.90
CA CYS A 13 3.25 5.62 -1.03
C CYS A 13 4.68 6.18 -0.89
N SER A 14 5.10 7.09 -1.78
CA SER A 14 6.48 7.59 -1.87
C SER A 14 7.01 8.21 -0.58
N SER A 15 6.15 8.77 0.28
CA SER A 15 6.54 9.36 1.56
C SER A 15 6.49 8.39 2.76
N PHE A 16 5.88 7.22 2.58
CA PHE A 16 5.68 6.21 3.62
C PHE A 16 6.56 4.98 3.43
N VAL A 17 7.10 4.75 2.24
CA VAL A 17 7.98 3.60 1.96
C VAL A 17 9.38 3.77 2.55
N PHE A 18 10.03 2.64 2.82
CA PHE A 18 11.43 2.55 3.27
C PHE A 18 12.41 3.47 2.49
N LEU A 19 12.24 3.64 1.18
CA LEU A 19 13.12 4.50 0.35
C LEU A 19 13.13 5.97 0.81
N ASN A 20 12.07 6.45 1.47
CA ASN A 20 12.00 7.81 1.97
C ASN A 20 12.39 7.93 3.45
N SER A 21 12.64 6.83 4.16
CA SER A 21 12.97 6.82 5.60
C SER A 21 14.15 7.73 5.95
N GLY A 22 15.17 7.81 5.09
CA GLY A 22 16.33 8.68 5.28
C GLY A 22 15.97 10.17 5.39
N THR A 23 14.94 10.61 4.65
CA THR A 23 14.50 12.01 4.57
C THR A 23 13.27 12.29 5.44
N SER A 24 12.31 11.38 5.46
CA SER A 24 11.09 11.50 6.27
C SER A 24 11.34 11.26 7.75
N LYS A 25 12.38 10.51 8.11
CA LYS A 25 12.68 10.10 9.49
C LYS A 25 11.49 9.41 10.18
N ARG A 26 10.55 8.84 9.42
CA ARG A 26 9.44 8.07 9.98
C ARG A 26 10.00 6.79 10.61
N THR A 27 9.55 6.51 11.83
CA THR A 27 9.79 5.26 12.55
C THR A 27 8.48 4.81 13.19
N PRO A 28 8.35 3.57 13.70
CA PRO A 28 7.16 3.17 14.44
C PRO A 28 6.87 4.08 15.65
N ALA A 29 7.92 4.57 16.32
CA ALA A 29 7.78 5.51 17.44
C ALA A 29 7.48 6.96 17.00
N ALA A 30 7.89 7.35 15.79
CA ALA A 30 7.65 8.67 15.20
C ALA A 30 7.02 8.53 13.81
N PRO A 31 5.77 8.04 13.71
CA PRO A 31 5.18 7.64 12.44
C PRO A 31 4.85 8.84 11.54
N LEU A 32 4.64 10.03 12.11
CA LEU A 32 4.43 11.28 11.36
C LEU A 32 5.71 11.83 10.73
N GLY A 33 6.87 11.40 11.23
CA GLY A 33 8.18 11.77 10.72
C GLY A 33 8.47 13.27 10.83
N ARG A 34 9.19 13.77 9.84
CA ARG A 34 9.82 15.09 9.81
C ARG A 34 8.89 16.16 9.22
N GLU A 35 7.95 16.65 10.03
CA GLU A 35 6.86 17.53 9.60
C GLU A 35 7.27 18.98 9.28
N GLU A 36 8.53 19.37 9.49
CA GLU A 36 9.06 20.61 8.94
C GLU A 36 9.13 20.59 7.40
N LEU A 37 9.19 19.39 6.80
CA LEU A 37 9.16 19.23 5.35
C LEU A 37 7.72 19.31 4.83
N GLY A 38 7.43 20.31 3.99
CA GLY A 38 6.08 20.52 3.46
C GLY A 38 5.48 19.31 2.73
N TYR A 39 6.29 18.48 2.07
CA TYR A 39 5.79 17.26 1.41
C TYR A 39 5.41 16.15 2.41
N ILE A 40 6.04 16.10 3.59
CA ILE A 40 5.70 15.17 4.67
C ILE A 40 4.36 15.58 5.30
N ARG A 41 4.16 16.88 5.57
CA ARG A 41 2.87 17.39 6.05
C ARG A 41 1.74 17.07 5.07
N ARG A 42 1.94 17.36 3.78
CA ARG A 42 0.95 17.02 2.74
C ARG A 42 0.62 15.53 2.71
N ALA A 43 1.62 14.67 2.86
CA ALA A 43 1.39 13.23 2.94
C ALA A 43 0.59 12.83 4.19
N ASN A 44 0.90 13.41 5.36
CA ASN A 44 0.13 13.19 6.59
C ASN A 44 -1.32 13.65 6.43
N SER A 45 -1.56 14.81 5.80
CA SER A 45 -2.90 15.29 5.50
C SER A 45 -3.66 14.36 4.54
N ILE A 46 -3.00 13.81 3.52
CA ILE A 46 -3.63 12.82 2.62
C ILE A 46 -3.97 11.54 3.39
N ALA A 47 -3.09 11.05 4.26
CA ALA A 47 -3.35 9.90 5.11
C ALA A 47 -4.57 10.14 6.03
N ALA A 48 -4.67 11.32 6.65
CA ALA A 48 -5.84 11.71 7.45
C ALA A 48 -7.14 11.74 6.62
N ARG A 49 -7.11 12.32 5.41
CA ARG A 49 -8.26 12.35 4.49
C ARG A 49 -8.69 10.95 4.05
N VAL A 50 -7.75 10.04 3.81
CA VAL A 50 -8.06 8.62 3.53
C VAL A 50 -8.77 7.97 4.72
N CYS A 51 -8.33 8.25 5.94
CA CYS A 51 -8.99 7.75 7.15
C CYS A 51 -10.43 8.27 7.30
N LEU A 52 -10.66 9.56 7.01
CA LEU A 52 -12.01 10.15 6.97
C LEU A 52 -12.87 9.53 5.88
N LEU A 53 -12.30 9.30 4.69
CA LEU A 53 -13.00 8.63 3.59
C LEU A 53 -13.42 7.20 3.97
N ILE A 54 -12.54 6.45 4.64
CA ILE A 54 -12.85 5.11 5.16
C ILE A 54 -14.03 5.15 6.13
N LEU A 55 -14.02 6.07 7.10
CA LEU A 55 -15.15 6.26 8.04
C LEU A 55 -16.45 6.60 7.30
N LEU A 56 -16.41 7.53 6.35
CA LEU A 56 -17.57 7.92 5.54
C LEU A 56 -18.12 6.74 4.73
N LEU A 57 -17.26 5.95 4.09
CA LEU A 57 -17.67 4.77 3.32
C LEU A 57 -18.31 3.72 4.23
N THR A 58 -17.71 3.44 5.38
CA THR A 58 -18.29 2.53 6.38
C THR A 58 -19.66 3.01 6.86
N ALA A 59 -19.81 4.30 7.21
CA ALA A 59 -21.09 4.88 7.61
C ALA A 59 -22.17 4.78 6.51
N ARG A 60 -21.76 4.90 5.25
CA ARG A 60 -22.64 4.75 4.07
C ARG A 60 -22.87 3.29 3.64
N LYS A 61 -22.50 2.32 4.46
CA LYS A 61 -22.60 0.87 4.15
C LYS A 61 -21.91 0.52 2.82
N CYS A 62 -20.82 1.22 2.49
CA CYS A 62 -19.95 0.93 1.35
C CYS A 62 -18.74 0.14 1.83
N TYR A 63 -18.22 -0.71 0.94
CA TYR A 63 -16.97 -1.41 1.18
C TYR A 63 -15.78 -0.58 0.73
N TRP A 64 -14.61 -0.85 1.31
CA TRP A 64 -13.37 -0.21 0.91
C TRP A 64 -12.23 -1.22 0.86
N LEU A 65 -11.24 -0.92 0.01
CA LEU A 65 -9.97 -1.61 -0.10
C LEU A 65 -8.87 -0.57 -0.21
N VAL A 66 -7.95 -0.53 0.76
CA VAL A 66 -6.73 0.28 0.70
C VAL A 66 -5.55 -0.63 0.38
N GLU A 67 -4.85 -0.38 -0.71
CA GLU A 67 -3.59 -1.08 -1.04
C GLU A 67 -2.39 -0.16 -0.79
N GLN A 68 -1.33 -0.73 -0.24
CA GLN A 68 -0.03 -0.08 -0.05
C GLN A 68 1.13 -1.05 -0.28
N PRO A 69 2.33 -0.55 -0.66
CA PRO A 69 3.53 -1.36 -0.63
C PRO A 69 3.77 -1.93 0.77
N SER A 70 4.33 -3.15 0.86
CA SER A 70 4.55 -3.81 2.15
C SER A 70 5.57 -3.14 3.07
N SER A 71 6.39 -2.23 2.53
CA SER A 71 7.33 -1.41 3.29
C SER A 71 6.77 -0.04 3.71
N SER A 72 5.47 0.19 3.48
CA SER A 72 4.81 1.44 3.83
C SER A 72 4.58 1.54 5.34
N MET A 73 4.94 2.68 5.92
CA MET A 73 4.65 3.06 7.31
C MET A 73 3.21 3.53 7.53
N PHE A 74 2.33 3.43 6.51
CA PHE A 74 0.95 3.91 6.63
C PHE A 74 0.16 3.20 7.74
N GLU A 75 0.41 1.89 7.95
CA GLU A 75 -0.21 1.14 9.06
C GLU A 75 0.13 1.75 10.42
N GLU A 76 1.32 2.33 10.58
CA GLU A 76 1.77 2.94 11.84
C GLU A 76 1.23 4.35 12.08
N ILE A 77 0.51 4.95 11.10
CA ILE A 77 -0.03 6.29 11.26
C ILE A 77 -1.14 6.29 12.33
N PRO A 78 -1.08 7.20 13.34
CA PRO A 78 -2.05 7.20 14.45
C PRO A 78 -3.51 7.29 13.99
N TYR A 79 -3.78 8.07 12.94
CA TYR A 79 -5.12 8.20 12.38
C TYR A 79 -5.66 6.88 11.84
N PHE A 80 -4.81 6.11 11.15
CA PHE A 80 -5.20 4.83 10.60
C PHE A 80 -5.46 3.82 11.70
N GLN A 81 -4.57 3.73 12.70
CA GLN A 81 -4.75 2.87 13.88
C GLN A 81 -6.06 3.19 14.62
N HIS A 82 -6.33 4.48 14.85
CA HIS A 82 -7.56 4.92 15.51
C HIS A 82 -8.81 4.54 14.72
N VAL A 83 -8.84 4.77 13.40
CA VAL A 83 -9.96 4.38 12.55
C VAL A 83 -10.15 2.87 12.49
N MET A 84 -9.06 2.10 12.39
CA MET A 84 -9.14 0.63 12.42
C MET A 84 -9.69 0.13 13.77
N MET A 85 -9.28 0.73 14.89
CA MET A 85 -9.81 0.40 16.22
C MET A 85 -11.32 0.63 16.30
N ILE A 86 -11.82 1.76 15.80
CA ILE A 86 -13.26 2.05 15.78
C ILE A 86 -14.02 1.07 14.90
N ILE A 87 -13.60 0.91 13.64
CA ILE A 87 -14.33 0.09 12.66
C ILE A 87 -14.39 -1.38 13.08
N ARG A 88 -13.31 -1.91 13.69
CA ARG A 88 -13.25 -3.30 14.16
C ARG A 88 -14.26 -3.62 15.26
N LYS A 89 -14.83 -2.63 15.95
CA LYS A 89 -15.93 -2.83 16.92
C LYS A 89 -17.24 -3.22 16.24
N PHE A 90 -17.42 -2.84 14.97
CA PHE A 90 -18.69 -2.98 14.26
C PHE A 90 -18.62 -3.96 13.09
N MET A 91 -17.44 -4.18 12.52
CA MET A 91 -17.28 -5.07 11.38
C MET A 91 -15.87 -5.65 11.27
N LYS A 92 -15.76 -6.79 10.59
CA LYS A 92 -14.49 -7.43 10.31
C LYS A 92 -13.68 -6.62 9.30
N VAL A 93 -12.45 -6.27 9.68
CA VAL A 93 -11.46 -5.69 8.77
C VAL A 93 -10.43 -6.76 8.43
N HIS A 94 -10.28 -7.03 7.15
CA HIS A 94 -9.31 -7.97 6.60
C HIS A 94 -8.00 -7.27 6.27
N ARG A 95 -6.90 -8.00 6.43
CA ARG A 95 -5.55 -7.63 6.02
C ARG A 95 -4.96 -8.79 5.23
N THR A 96 -4.30 -8.51 4.10
CA THR A 96 -3.63 -9.54 3.32
C THR A 96 -2.35 -9.02 2.70
N PHE A 97 -1.37 -9.90 2.54
CA PHE A 97 -0.14 -9.64 1.80
C PHE A 97 -0.13 -10.41 0.49
N PHE A 98 0.37 -9.79 -0.57
CA PHE A 98 0.56 -10.44 -1.86
C PHE A 98 1.67 -9.80 -2.67
N TRP A 99 2.24 -10.56 -3.60
CA TRP A 99 3.22 -10.04 -4.55
C TRP A 99 2.52 -9.57 -5.83
N MET A 100 2.67 -8.29 -6.18
CA MET A 100 2.09 -7.71 -7.39
C MET A 100 2.60 -8.39 -8.67
N GLY A 101 3.83 -8.92 -8.65
CA GLY A 101 4.36 -9.71 -9.77
C GLY A 101 3.55 -10.97 -10.08
N CYS A 102 2.88 -11.57 -9.08
CA CYS A 102 1.95 -12.68 -9.33
C CYS A 102 0.65 -12.25 -10.03
N TRP A 103 0.41 -10.95 -10.10
CA TRP A 103 -0.69 -10.32 -10.83
C TRP A 103 -0.21 -9.62 -12.11
N GLY A 104 0.99 -9.92 -12.60
CA GLY A 104 1.50 -9.38 -13.86
C GLY A 104 2.19 -8.03 -13.77
N HIS A 105 2.55 -7.57 -12.57
CA HIS A 105 3.48 -6.45 -12.41
C HIS A 105 4.90 -6.87 -12.83
N PHE A 106 5.70 -5.98 -13.41
CA PHE A 106 7.07 -6.30 -13.87
C PHE A 106 8.05 -6.56 -12.73
N SER A 107 7.84 -5.94 -11.56
CA SER A 107 8.69 -6.08 -10.39
C SER A 107 8.14 -7.05 -9.35
N SER A 108 9.03 -7.57 -8.49
CA SER A 108 8.65 -8.33 -7.29
C SER A 108 8.21 -7.40 -6.15
N LYS A 109 7.31 -6.46 -6.41
CA LYS A 109 6.77 -5.56 -5.37
C LYS A 109 5.82 -6.35 -4.45
N GLY A 110 6.09 -6.31 -3.16
CA GLY A 110 5.17 -6.78 -2.12
C GLY A 110 4.14 -5.68 -1.78
N SER A 111 2.90 -6.07 -1.57
CA SER A 111 1.77 -5.20 -1.26
C SER A 111 0.96 -5.73 -0.10
N LEU A 112 0.44 -4.83 0.71
CA LEU A 112 -0.57 -5.06 1.74
C LEU A 112 -1.89 -4.47 1.28
N ALA A 113 -2.99 -5.19 1.50
CA ALA A 113 -4.33 -4.65 1.34
C ALA A 113 -5.13 -4.78 2.63
N TYR A 114 -5.90 -3.73 2.92
CA TYR A 114 -6.83 -3.61 4.04
C TYR A 114 -8.23 -3.40 3.49
N GLY A 115 -9.24 -3.91 4.16
CA GLY A 115 -10.61 -3.62 3.78
C GLY A 115 -11.66 -4.49 4.44
N THR A 116 -12.91 -4.28 4.05
CA THR A 116 -14.07 -4.86 4.72
C THR A 116 -14.66 -6.08 4.00
N LEU A 117 -14.20 -6.39 2.78
CA LEU A 117 -14.73 -7.51 2.00
C LEU A 117 -14.04 -8.83 2.34
N GLY A 118 -14.84 -9.89 2.53
CA GLY A 118 -14.37 -11.23 2.84
C GLY A 118 -13.47 -11.86 1.77
N PHE A 119 -13.46 -11.34 0.54
CA PHE A 119 -12.55 -11.81 -0.49
C PHE A 119 -11.12 -11.30 -0.34
N ILE A 120 -10.86 -10.29 0.49
CA ILE A 120 -9.53 -9.67 0.59
C ILE A 120 -8.45 -10.73 0.86
N PRO A 121 -8.59 -11.68 1.80
CA PRO A 121 -7.65 -12.77 1.97
C PRO A 121 -7.40 -13.61 0.70
N LYS A 122 -8.37 -13.70 -0.23
CA LYS A 122 -8.24 -14.41 -1.51
C LYS A 122 -7.32 -13.71 -2.53
N LEU A 123 -6.86 -12.49 -2.23
CA LEU A 123 -5.83 -11.79 -3.01
C LEU A 123 -4.42 -12.28 -2.68
N ALA A 124 -4.24 -13.01 -1.57
CA ALA A 124 -2.95 -13.55 -1.17
C ALA A 124 -2.32 -14.39 -2.29
N LYS A 125 -1.11 -14.02 -2.69
CA LYS A 125 -0.29 -14.78 -3.65
C LYS A 125 1.15 -14.77 -3.20
N ARG A 126 1.72 -15.96 -3.01
CA ARG A 126 3.14 -16.16 -2.73
C ARG A 126 3.95 -16.15 -4.03
N LEU A 127 5.06 -15.43 -4.02
CA LEU A 127 6.05 -15.45 -5.09
C LEU A 127 7.10 -16.51 -4.76
N THR A 128 7.11 -17.61 -5.53
CA THR A 128 8.14 -18.66 -5.45
C THR A 128 9.29 -18.35 -6.41
N LYS A 129 10.47 -18.95 -6.19
CA LYS A 129 11.61 -18.82 -7.14
C LYS A 129 11.21 -19.21 -8.57
N LYS A 130 10.48 -20.32 -8.72
CA LYS A 130 9.91 -20.76 -10.01
C LYS A 130 9.02 -19.71 -10.66
N ARG A 131 8.13 -19.06 -9.89
CA ARG A 131 7.26 -17.97 -10.39
C ARG A 131 8.05 -16.72 -10.75
N LYS A 132 9.04 -16.34 -9.93
CA LYS A 132 9.89 -15.18 -10.18
C LYS A 132 10.60 -15.30 -11.54
N ILE A 133 11.18 -16.48 -11.82
CA ILE A 133 11.82 -16.80 -13.09
C ILE A 133 10.78 -16.82 -14.23
N ARG A 134 9.68 -17.56 -14.06
CA ARG A 134 8.61 -17.66 -15.08
C ARG A 134 8.05 -16.30 -15.52
N TYR A 135 7.91 -15.37 -14.58
CA TYR A 135 7.34 -14.05 -14.85
C TYR A 135 8.40 -13.01 -15.23
N GLY A 136 9.69 -13.38 -15.31
CA GLY A 136 10.77 -12.45 -15.63
C GLY A 136 10.89 -11.28 -14.65
N LEU A 137 10.54 -11.49 -13.36
CA LEU A 137 10.49 -10.38 -12.41
C LEU A 137 11.89 -9.93 -12.02
N SER A 138 12.17 -8.66 -12.28
CA SER A 138 13.41 -8.00 -11.87
C SER A 138 13.15 -6.85 -10.89
N SER A 139 14.12 -6.62 -10.00
CA SER A 139 14.19 -5.42 -9.17
C SER A 139 15.23 -4.43 -9.71
N GLU A 140 15.88 -4.78 -10.83
CA GLU A 140 16.86 -3.95 -11.50
C GLU A 140 16.20 -2.67 -12.02
N GLY A 141 16.90 -1.55 -11.92
CA GLY A 141 16.36 -0.23 -12.26
C GLY A 141 15.29 0.33 -11.30
N VAL A 142 14.78 -0.45 -10.33
CA VAL A 142 13.80 0.04 -9.33
C VAL A 142 14.49 0.75 -8.18
N VAL A 143 15.61 0.21 -7.70
CA VAL A 143 16.42 0.79 -6.63
C VAL A 143 17.87 0.91 -7.06
N LYS A 144 18.52 2.00 -6.68
CA LYS A 144 19.96 2.22 -6.82
C LYS A 144 20.61 2.09 -5.45
N LYS A 145 21.63 1.25 -5.36
CA LYS A 145 22.48 1.12 -4.16
C LYS A 145 23.81 1.81 -4.45
N GLY A 146 24.33 2.55 -3.48
CA GLY A 146 25.61 3.23 -3.60
C GLY A 146 26.27 3.45 -2.26
N ILE A 147 27.40 4.14 -2.28
CA ILE A 147 28.15 4.57 -1.10
C ILE A 147 28.22 6.10 -1.16
N ASP A 148 27.86 6.77 -0.08
CA ASP A 148 27.97 8.24 0.00
C ASP A 148 29.42 8.70 0.21
N LYS A 149 29.64 10.03 0.17
CA LYS A 149 30.97 10.62 0.42
C LYS A 149 31.57 10.30 1.80
N ARG A 150 30.78 9.72 2.72
CA ARG A 150 31.18 9.35 4.09
C ARG A 150 31.32 7.83 4.25
N GLY A 151 31.35 7.06 3.16
CA GLY A 151 31.49 5.60 3.20
C GLY A 151 30.21 4.85 3.60
N ARG A 152 29.07 5.52 3.73
CA ARG A 152 27.81 4.88 4.17
C ARG A 152 27.05 4.31 2.99
N LYS A 153 26.49 3.10 3.17
CA LYS A 153 25.57 2.49 2.20
C LYS A 153 24.31 3.32 2.08
N VAL A 154 23.97 3.76 0.87
CA VAL A 154 22.76 4.53 0.56
C VAL A 154 21.91 3.77 -0.46
N VAL A 155 20.58 3.92 -0.33
CA VAL A 155 19.61 3.35 -1.25
C VAL A 155 18.70 4.47 -1.74
N SER A 156 18.51 4.58 -3.05
CA SER A 156 17.66 5.58 -3.69
C SER A 156 16.78 4.94 -4.77
N GLY A 157 15.80 5.70 -5.27
CA GLY A 157 14.96 5.27 -6.38
C GLY A 157 15.72 5.20 -7.70
N GLY A 158 15.52 4.12 -8.45
CA GLY A 158 15.99 4.02 -9.84
C GLY A 158 15.01 4.62 -10.85
N ASN A 159 15.37 4.57 -12.12
CA ASN A 159 14.56 5.09 -13.24
C ASN A 159 13.21 4.38 -13.38
N LEU A 160 13.11 3.09 -13.00
CA LEU A 160 11.87 2.32 -13.06
C LEU A 160 11.01 2.43 -11.80
N LEU A 161 11.42 3.20 -10.79
CA LEU A 161 10.67 3.31 -9.53
C LEU A 161 9.25 3.84 -9.75
N ARG A 162 9.07 4.80 -10.66
CA ARG A 162 7.76 5.39 -10.93
C ARG A 162 6.78 4.35 -11.49
N LEU A 163 7.25 3.43 -12.33
CA LEU A 163 6.43 2.35 -12.88
C LEU A 163 5.89 1.40 -11.80
N THR A 164 6.53 1.35 -10.62
CA THR A 164 6.05 0.52 -9.51
C THR A 164 4.76 1.02 -8.84
N GLN A 165 4.27 2.19 -9.26
CA GLN A 165 3.00 2.75 -8.79
C GLN A 165 1.79 2.25 -9.59
N GLU A 166 2.02 1.55 -10.71
CA GLU A 166 0.95 1.05 -11.57
C GLU A 166 0.28 -0.19 -11.01
N TYR A 167 -1.05 -0.26 -11.17
CA TYR A 167 -1.82 -1.45 -10.87
C TYR A 167 -1.92 -2.34 -12.12
N PRO A 168 -1.47 -3.60 -12.06
CA PRO A 168 -1.59 -4.50 -13.20
C PRO A 168 -3.06 -4.77 -13.56
N ARG A 169 -3.38 -4.83 -14.86
CA ARG A 169 -4.75 -5.15 -15.33
C ARG A 169 -5.31 -6.44 -14.72
N LYS A 170 -4.48 -7.49 -14.56
CA LYS A 170 -4.91 -8.77 -13.96
C LYS A 170 -5.27 -8.62 -12.47
N PHE A 171 -4.61 -7.72 -11.74
CA PHE A 171 -4.97 -7.40 -10.36
C PHE A 171 -6.34 -6.71 -10.31
N CYS A 172 -6.52 -5.66 -11.10
CA CYS A 172 -7.79 -4.93 -11.18
C CYS A 172 -8.95 -5.86 -11.57
N ALA A 173 -8.78 -6.66 -12.62
CA ALA A 173 -9.77 -7.62 -13.08
C ALA A 173 -10.12 -8.65 -11.99
N ARG A 174 -9.13 -9.09 -11.20
CA ARG A 174 -9.37 -10.00 -10.07
C ARG A 174 -10.21 -9.35 -8.97
N VAL A 175 -9.92 -8.10 -8.60
CA VAL A 175 -10.68 -7.36 -7.59
C VAL A 175 -12.13 -7.19 -8.05
N VAL A 176 -12.36 -6.79 -9.30
CA VAL A 176 -13.71 -6.67 -9.87
C VAL A 176 -14.44 -8.01 -9.87
N LYS A 177 -13.81 -9.08 -10.39
CA LYS A 177 -14.41 -10.43 -10.40
C LYS A 177 -14.79 -10.91 -8.99
N LEU A 178 -13.91 -10.69 -8.01
CA LEU A 178 -14.19 -11.09 -6.63
C LEU A 178 -15.29 -10.26 -6.00
N HIS A 179 -15.40 -8.96 -6.32
CA HIS A 179 -16.47 -8.12 -5.82
C HIS A 179 -17.83 -8.53 -6.39
N LEU A 180 -17.90 -8.81 -7.69
CA LEU A 180 -19.14 -9.27 -8.35
C LEU A 180 -19.63 -10.62 -7.82
N MET A 181 -18.73 -11.47 -7.31
CA MET A 181 -19.09 -12.74 -6.66
C MET A 181 -19.62 -12.58 -5.22
N TYR A 182 -19.57 -11.36 -4.66
CA TYR A 182 -20.02 -11.03 -3.30
C TYR A 182 -21.29 -10.17 -3.28
N LEU A 183 -21.72 -9.69 -4.45
CA LEU A 183 -23.05 -9.08 -4.65
C LEU A 183 -24.06 -10.20 -4.91
#